data_AF-A0A382S653-F1
#
_entry.id   AF-A0A382S653-F1
#
_cell.length_a   1.000
_cell.length_b   1.000
_cell.length_c   1.000
_cell.angle_alpha   90.00
_cell.angle_beta   90.00
_cell.angle_gamma   90.00
#
_symmetry.space_group_name_H-M   'P 1'
#
loop_
_entity.id
_entity.type
_entity.pdbx_description
1 polymer ?
#
loop_
_entity_poly.entity_id
_entity_poly.type
_entity_poly.pdbx_seq_one_letter_code
_entity_poly.pdbx_strand_id
1 'polypeptide(L)'
;RGYKQYQNEYFKSQYARAEDKWKAADKNIASKEQELKNTLAQVDSQLDDSDEYQILLDEVLEAEIKLAEVEELKKFAGSELDEAYYFYKKAMHEGENFDVQLAKVKEIEKVVESWIPQIDDKARILKVAEDKLLLQKAKRDELKKQLEKLGRDRGDAQRTMDFYKPFPFVWRATAVEQTVIPGYGKNNFSEITYKVDRCQTCHISYPDDYYKDYDHPLKTHPNLDILIKKHPPERTGCTWCHLGQGAATAPAEHAHGSHHEMDQTVGINEPMSHGIFMQATCRNCHAEVVNLEGAPILSKGKRLFLKLGCHGCHL
;
A
#
# COMPACT_ATOMS: atom_id res chain seq x y z
N ARG A 1 3.93 2.90 -34.11
CA ARG A 1 3.70 1.59 -33.43
C ARG A 1 2.24 1.58 -32.96
N GLY A 2 1.47 0.54 -33.30
CA GLY A 2 0.01 0.52 -33.15
C GLY A 2 -0.50 0.71 -31.71
N TYR A 3 0.27 0.27 -30.70
CA TYR A 3 -0.12 0.37 -29.29
C TYR A 3 -0.43 1.79 -28.79
N LYS A 4 0.18 2.82 -29.41
CA LYS A 4 -0.02 4.21 -28.99
C LYS A 4 -1.49 4.64 -29.12
N GLN A 5 -2.19 4.13 -30.15
CA GLN A 5 -3.60 4.43 -30.36
C GLN A 5 -4.46 3.85 -29.23
N TYR A 6 -4.24 2.58 -28.88
CA TYR A 6 -4.99 1.89 -27.83
C TYR A 6 -4.75 2.51 -26.45
N GLN A 7 -3.50 2.87 -26.13
CA GLN A 7 -3.20 3.55 -24.86
C GLN A 7 -3.84 4.93 -24.78
N ASN A 8 -3.86 5.70 -25.88
CA ASN A 8 -4.55 6.99 -25.91
C ASN A 8 -6.06 6.85 -25.70
N GLU A 9 -6.68 5.86 -26.34
CA GLU A 9 -8.11 5.56 -26.17
C GLU A 9 -8.42 5.17 -24.72
N TYR A 10 -7.61 4.28 -24.14
CA TYR A 10 -7.69 3.88 -22.75
C TYR A 10 -7.60 5.11 -21.81
N PHE A 11 -6.55 5.92 -21.92
CA PHE A 11 -6.38 7.08 -21.03
C PHE A 11 -7.50 8.12 -21.17
N LYS A 12 -7.99 8.34 -22.39
CA LYS A 12 -9.15 9.22 -22.63
C LYS A 12 -10.41 8.69 -21.94
N SER A 13 -10.69 7.39 -22.04
CA SER A 13 -11.83 6.75 -21.38
C SER A 13 -11.69 6.80 -19.85
N GLN A 14 -10.50 6.49 -19.32
CA GLN A 14 -10.24 6.54 -17.88
C GLN A 14 -10.39 7.96 -17.32
N TYR A 15 -9.92 8.98 -18.03
CA TYR A 15 -10.11 10.38 -17.64
C TYR A 15 -11.59 10.75 -17.56
N ALA A 16 -12.38 10.47 -18.60
CA ALA A 16 -13.81 10.79 -18.61
C ALA A 16 -14.54 10.13 -17.43
N ARG A 17 -14.25 8.85 -17.16
CA ARG A 17 -14.81 8.12 -16.01
C ARG A 17 -14.37 8.72 -14.67
N ALA A 18 -13.10 9.10 -14.55
CA ALA A 18 -12.57 9.71 -13.33
C ALA A 18 -13.15 11.11 -13.09
N GLU A 19 -13.33 11.89 -14.16
CA GLU A 19 -13.97 13.21 -14.13
C GLU A 19 -15.44 13.10 -13.70
N ASP A 20 -16.21 12.16 -14.25
CA ASP A 20 -17.60 11.94 -13.86
C ASP A 20 -17.73 11.52 -12.40
N LYS A 21 -16.85 10.62 -11.94
CA LYS A 21 -16.77 10.21 -10.53
C LYS A 21 -16.42 11.39 -9.62
N TRP A 22 -15.45 12.21 -10.03
CA TRP A 22 -15.05 13.40 -9.27
C TRP A 22 -16.19 14.41 -9.21
N LYS A 23 -16.86 14.72 -10.33
CA LYS A 23 -18.03 15.64 -10.34
C LYS A 23 -19.17 15.14 -9.46
N ALA A 24 -19.47 13.84 -9.51
CA ALA A 24 -20.51 13.24 -8.67
C ALA A 24 -20.13 13.28 -7.18
N ALA A 25 -18.87 12.98 -6.86
CA ALA A 25 -18.37 13.05 -5.49
C ALA A 25 -18.35 14.50 -4.98
N ASP A 26 -17.81 15.44 -5.76
CA ASP A 26 -17.69 16.85 -5.40
C ASP A 26 -19.06 17.49 -5.13
N LYS A 27 -20.06 17.21 -5.98
CA LYS A 27 -21.43 17.69 -5.75
C LYS A 27 -22.02 17.17 -4.44
N ASN A 28 -21.85 15.88 -4.16
CA ASN A 28 -22.36 15.26 -2.93
C ASN A 28 -21.60 15.74 -1.69
N ILE A 29 -20.30 15.97 -1.83
CA ILE A 29 -19.42 16.43 -0.75
C ILE A 29 -19.67 17.90 -0.44
N ALA A 30 -19.82 18.77 -1.44
CA ALA A 30 -20.01 20.21 -1.23
C ALA A 30 -21.23 20.53 -0.35
N SER A 31 -22.36 19.85 -0.58
CA SER A 31 -23.57 20.03 0.24
C SER A 31 -23.34 19.59 1.69
N LYS A 32 -22.74 18.41 1.90
CA LYS A 32 -22.48 17.85 3.23
C LYS A 32 -21.40 18.62 3.98
N GLU A 33 -20.39 19.09 3.26
CA GLU A 33 -19.30 19.90 3.82
C GLU A 33 -19.86 21.22 4.36
N GLN A 34 -20.73 21.90 3.62
CA GLN A 34 -21.32 23.14 4.10
C GLN A 34 -22.20 22.93 5.33
N GLU A 35 -22.99 21.85 5.35
CA GLU A 35 -23.79 21.46 6.51
C GLU A 35 -22.90 21.20 7.74
N LEU A 36 -21.87 20.36 7.59
CA LEU A 36 -20.93 20.05 8.67
C LEU A 36 -20.16 21.28 9.15
N LYS A 37 -19.74 22.19 8.25
CA LYS A 37 -19.10 23.45 8.64
C LYS A 37 -20.04 24.33 9.46
N ASN A 38 -21.30 24.43 9.07
CA ASN A 38 -22.30 25.21 9.80
C ASN A 38 -22.57 24.60 11.18
N THR A 39 -22.73 23.27 11.26
CA THR A 39 -22.91 22.57 12.54
C THR A 39 -21.67 22.67 13.43
N LEU A 40 -20.47 22.58 12.85
CA LEU A 40 -19.22 22.73 13.58
C LEU A 40 -19.11 24.14 14.16
N ALA A 41 -19.41 25.18 13.38
CA ALA A 41 -19.41 26.57 13.86
C ALA A 41 -20.41 26.80 15.02
N GLN A 42 -21.59 26.15 14.97
CA GLN A 42 -22.56 26.20 16.07
C GLN A 42 -22.04 25.50 17.32
N VAL A 43 -21.43 24.33 17.17
CA VAL A 43 -20.85 23.57 18.30
C VAL A 43 -19.65 24.32 18.89
N ASP A 44 -18.79 24.91 18.06
CA ASP A 44 -17.67 25.72 18.52
C ASP A 44 -18.17 26.94 19.32
N SER A 45 -19.17 27.68 18.82
CA SER A 45 -19.79 28.78 19.59
C SER A 45 -20.40 28.31 20.91
N GLN A 46 -21.09 27.16 20.93
CA GLN A 46 -21.66 26.61 22.16
C GLN A 46 -20.62 26.21 23.20
N LEU A 47 -19.46 25.71 22.75
CA LEU A 47 -18.33 25.38 23.63
C LEU A 47 -17.65 26.66 24.13
N ASP A 48 -17.43 27.63 23.25
CA ASP A 48 -16.78 28.90 23.61
C ASP A 48 -17.62 29.70 24.63
N ASP A 49 -18.95 29.69 24.49
CA ASP A 49 -19.89 30.33 25.41
C ASP A 49 -20.16 29.53 26.70
N SER A 50 -19.58 28.32 26.83
CA SER A 50 -19.79 27.46 28.00
C SER A 50 -18.73 27.73 29.08
N ASP A 51 -19.17 28.33 30.19
CA ASP A 51 -18.33 28.53 31.38
C ASP A 51 -17.72 27.20 31.88
N GLU A 52 -18.49 26.10 31.83
CA GLU A 52 -18.03 24.76 32.22
C GLU A 52 -16.88 24.28 31.33
N TYR A 53 -16.94 24.54 30.02
CA TYR A 53 -15.86 24.18 29.09
C TYR A 53 -14.59 25.01 29.32
N GLN A 54 -14.73 26.32 29.58
CA GLN A 54 -13.59 27.18 29.90
C GLN A 54 -12.91 26.76 31.21
N ILE A 55 -13.70 26.45 32.25
CA ILE A 55 -13.18 25.92 33.51
C ILE A 55 -12.42 24.61 33.30
N LEU A 56 -12.94 23.69 32.48
CA LEU A 56 -12.24 22.44 32.17
C LEU A 56 -10.93 22.68 31.37
N LEU A 57 -10.88 23.68 30.49
CA LEU A 57 -9.64 24.06 29.81
C LEU A 57 -8.61 24.58 30.80
N ASP A 58 -9.01 25.44 31.73
CA ASP A 58 -8.14 25.96 32.78
C ASP A 58 -7.67 24.84 33.73
N GLU A 59 -8.55 23.91 34.12
CA GLU A 59 -8.20 22.74 34.94
C GLU A 59 -7.15 21.85 34.26
N VAL A 60 -7.31 21.60 32.95
CA VAL A 60 -6.33 20.84 32.16
C VAL A 60 -5.01 21.59 32.10
N LEU A 61 -5.03 22.89 31.76
CA LEU A 61 -3.82 23.71 31.67
C LEU A 61 -3.08 23.76 33.00
N GLU A 62 -3.80 23.93 34.12
CA GLU A 62 -3.20 23.94 35.45
C GLU A 62 -2.59 22.58 35.81
N ALA A 63 -3.26 21.47 35.46
CA ALA A 63 -2.74 20.12 35.67
C ALA A 63 -1.50 19.83 34.81
N GLU A 64 -1.47 20.30 33.55
CA GLU A 64 -0.30 20.23 32.66
C GLU A 64 0.89 20.98 33.25
N ILE A 65 0.68 22.23 33.71
CA ILE A 65 1.73 23.04 34.34
C ILE A 65 2.28 22.32 35.57
N LYS A 66 1.41 21.83 36.47
CA LYS A 66 1.83 21.12 37.69
C LYS A 66 2.60 19.83 37.38
N LEU A 67 2.22 19.10 36.34
CA LEU A 67 2.98 17.92 35.90
C LEU A 67 4.35 18.34 35.37
N ALA A 68 4.39 19.34 34.48
CA ALA A 68 5.62 19.84 33.88
C ALA A 68 6.62 20.37 34.94
N GLU A 69 6.14 21.05 35.97
CA GLU A 69 6.96 21.52 37.10
C GLU A 69 7.66 20.36 37.82
N VAL A 70 6.93 19.28 38.13
CA VAL A 70 7.49 18.11 38.83
C VAL A 70 8.44 17.32 37.91
N GLU A 71 8.12 17.19 36.63
CA GLU A 71 9.01 16.61 35.64
C GLU A 71 10.33 17.40 35.52
N GLU A 72 10.26 18.72 35.56
CA GLU A 72 11.43 19.59 35.50
C GLU A 72 12.29 19.46 36.78
N LEU A 73 11.68 19.38 37.96
CA LEU A 73 12.40 19.10 39.21
C LEU A 73 13.13 17.76 39.18
N LYS A 74 12.50 16.72 38.60
CA LYS A 74 13.17 15.43 38.37
C LYS A 74 14.35 15.56 37.41
N LYS A 75 14.24 16.38 36.35
CA LYS A 75 15.36 16.63 35.42
C LYS A 75 16.53 17.36 36.09
N PHE A 76 16.25 18.31 36.99
CA PHE A 76 17.30 18.96 37.78
C PHE A 76 17.99 17.96 38.71
N ALA A 77 17.23 17.14 39.45
CA ALA A 77 17.79 16.08 40.27
C ALA A 77 18.59 15.04 39.44
N GLY A 78 18.16 14.76 38.21
CA GLY A 78 18.89 13.92 37.26
C GLY A 78 20.22 14.55 36.82
N SER A 79 20.25 15.86 36.57
CA SER A 79 21.48 16.59 36.26
C SER A 79 22.47 16.57 37.43
N GLU A 80 21.97 16.72 38.67
CA GLU A 80 22.80 16.58 39.88
C GLU A 80 23.33 15.15 40.06
N LEU A 81 22.53 14.15 39.71
CA LEU A 81 22.94 12.74 39.74
C LEU A 81 24.07 12.50 38.74
N ASP A 82 23.96 13.02 37.51
CA ASP A 82 24.99 12.90 36.48
C ASP A 82 26.30 13.58 36.91
N GLU A 83 26.21 14.76 37.52
CA GLU A 83 27.38 15.44 38.11
C GLU A 83 28.03 14.59 39.20
N ALA A 84 27.25 14.08 40.16
CA ALA A 84 27.77 13.22 41.23
C ALA A 84 28.40 11.94 40.68
N TYR A 85 27.82 11.37 39.63
CA TYR A 85 28.32 10.18 38.95
C TYR A 85 29.65 10.44 38.22
N TYR A 86 29.81 11.62 37.61
CA TYR A 86 31.07 12.07 37.03
C TYR A 86 32.20 12.12 38.08
N PHE A 87 31.95 12.76 39.23
CA PHE A 87 32.96 12.85 40.30
C PHE A 87 33.29 11.50 40.93
N TYR A 88 32.30 10.61 41.10
CA TYR A 88 32.51 9.23 41.52
C TYR A 88 33.42 8.47 40.55
N LYS A 89 33.12 8.51 39.25
CA LYS A 89 33.94 7.86 38.21
C LYS A 89 35.35 8.43 38.14
N LYS A 90 35.50 9.75 38.28
CA LYS A 90 36.80 10.41 38.31
C LYS A 90 37.66 9.88 39.47
N ALA A 91 37.14 9.87 40.69
CA ALA A 91 37.86 9.35 41.87
C ALA A 91 38.24 7.87 41.71
N MET A 92 37.36 7.05 41.12
CA MET A 92 37.63 5.65 40.79
C MET A 92 38.79 5.49 39.78
N HIS A 93 38.87 6.35 38.77
CA HIS A 93 39.96 6.34 37.78
C HIS A 93 41.29 6.85 38.34
N GLU A 94 41.26 7.83 39.24
CA GLU A 94 42.45 8.42 39.86
C GLU A 94 42.99 7.56 41.04
N GLY A 95 42.28 6.49 41.43
CA GLY A 95 42.68 5.58 42.51
C GLY A 95 42.49 6.16 43.91
N GLU A 96 41.67 7.20 44.05
CA GLU A 96 41.34 7.85 45.31
C GLU A 96 40.26 7.08 46.09
N ASN A 97 40.10 7.36 47.39
CA ASN A 97 38.95 6.86 48.14
C ASN A 97 37.66 7.52 47.60
N PHE A 98 36.73 6.68 47.13
CA PHE A 98 35.48 7.10 46.48
C PHE A 98 34.22 6.83 47.33
N ASP A 99 34.36 6.43 48.59
CA ASP A 99 33.24 6.05 49.46
C ASP A 99 32.24 7.20 49.66
N VAL A 100 32.75 8.44 49.77
CA VAL A 100 31.94 9.66 49.95
C VAL A 100 31.16 9.99 48.68
N GLN A 101 31.79 9.88 47.52
CA GLN A 101 31.23 10.16 46.21
C GLN A 101 30.16 9.12 45.86
N LEU A 102 30.42 7.84 46.17
CA LEU A 102 29.44 6.76 46.02
C LEU A 102 28.24 6.93 46.96
N ALA A 103 28.46 7.38 48.20
CA ALA A 103 27.37 7.70 49.12
C ALA A 103 26.49 8.85 48.59
N LYS A 104 27.12 9.91 48.03
CA LYS A 104 26.42 11.05 47.43
C LYS A 104 25.59 10.63 46.20
N VAL A 105 26.11 9.77 45.33
CA VAL A 105 25.35 9.21 44.20
C VAL A 105 24.10 8.49 44.70
N LYS A 106 24.23 7.59 45.68
CA LYS A 106 23.09 6.83 46.23
C LYS A 106 22.07 7.71 46.94
N GLU A 107 22.49 8.83 47.52
CA GLU A 107 21.59 9.81 48.13
C GLU A 107 20.75 10.52 47.06
N ILE A 108 21.40 11.04 46.02
CA ILE A 108 20.72 11.75 44.92
C ILE A 108 19.85 10.80 44.09
N GLU A 109 20.28 9.54 43.89
CA GLU A 109 19.50 8.51 43.21
C GLU A 109 18.14 8.29 43.93
N LYS A 110 18.12 8.23 45.26
CA LYS A 110 16.87 8.18 46.04
C LYS A 110 16.02 9.43 45.85
N VAL A 111 16.63 10.60 45.72
CA VAL A 111 15.90 11.86 45.45
C VAL A 111 15.24 11.79 44.07
N VAL A 112 15.95 11.36 43.03
CA VAL A 112 15.40 11.16 41.68
C VAL A 112 14.24 10.16 41.70
N GLU A 113 14.40 9.03 42.37
CA GLU A 113 13.35 8.01 42.50
C GLU A 113 12.11 8.53 43.25
N SER A 114 12.30 9.40 44.25
CA SER A 114 11.19 9.97 45.04
C SER A 114 10.22 10.84 44.22
N TRP A 115 10.67 11.37 43.08
CA TRP A 115 9.82 12.16 42.18
C TRP A 115 8.89 11.31 41.31
N ILE A 116 9.23 10.03 41.06
CA ILE A 116 8.42 9.12 40.23
C ILE A 116 6.96 9.02 40.70
N PRO A 117 6.65 8.71 41.98
CA PRO A 117 5.26 8.62 42.44
C PRO A 117 4.52 9.96 42.36
N GLN A 118 5.23 11.09 42.45
CA GLN A 118 4.62 12.43 42.32
C GLN A 118 4.24 12.71 40.87
N ILE A 119 5.10 12.36 39.91
CA ILE A 119 4.81 12.45 38.47
C ILE A 119 3.61 11.56 38.12
N ASP A 120 3.60 10.32 38.60
CA ASP A 120 2.48 9.39 38.33
C ASP A 120 1.14 9.89 38.88
N ASP A 121 1.14 10.54 40.04
CA ASP A 121 -0.05 11.18 40.62
C ASP A 121 -0.52 12.37 39.77
N LYS A 122 0.39 13.28 39.41
CA LYS A 122 0.06 14.44 38.55
C LYS A 122 -0.41 14.04 37.16
N ALA A 123 0.23 13.03 36.56
CA ALA A 123 -0.17 12.48 35.27
C ALA A 123 -1.57 11.87 35.33
N ARG A 124 -1.93 11.21 36.43
CA ARG A 124 -3.29 10.69 36.64
C ARG A 124 -4.33 11.81 36.75
N ILE A 125 -4.01 12.87 37.49
CA ILE A 125 -4.89 14.04 37.64
C ILE A 125 -5.12 14.71 36.27
N LEU A 126 -4.04 14.94 35.51
CA LEU A 126 -4.13 15.47 34.16
C LEU A 126 -5.03 14.60 33.28
N LYS A 127 -4.80 13.29 33.26
CA LYS A 127 -5.61 12.36 32.46
C LYS A 127 -7.11 12.43 32.78
N VAL A 128 -7.48 12.54 34.06
CA VAL A 128 -8.89 12.67 34.46
C VAL A 128 -9.49 13.98 33.96
N ALA A 129 -8.74 15.08 34.00
CA ALA A 129 -9.19 16.37 33.46
C ALA A 129 -9.31 16.32 31.92
N GLU A 130 -8.33 15.72 31.23
CA GLU A 130 -8.35 15.51 29.79
C GLU A 130 -9.53 14.64 29.34
N ASP A 131 -9.85 13.56 30.06
CA ASP A 131 -10.97 12.67 29.74
C ASP A 131 -12.32 13.41 29.86
N LYS A 132 -12.48 14.29 30.87
CA LYS A 132 -13.67 15.14 31.00
C LYS A 132 -13.77 16.14 29.84
N LEU A 133 -12.66 16.82 29.51
CA LEU A 133 -12.60 17.75 28.38
C LEU A 133 -12.88 17.03 27.06
N LEU A 134 -12.39 15.80 26.90
CA LEU A 134 -12.61 14.95 25.73
C LEU A 134 -14.08 14.65 25.52
N LEU A 135 -14.83 14.35 26.58
CA LEU A 135 -16.29 14.11 26.49
C LEU A 135 -17.03 15.35 25.97
N GLN A 136 -16.66 16.54 26.42
CA GLN A 136 -17.28 17.80 25.96
C GLN A 136 -16.93 18.12 24.50
N LYS A 137 -15.67 17.92 24.07
CA LYS A 137 -15.25 18.14 22.67
C LYS A 137 -15.54 16.97 21.72
N ALA A 138 -16.03 15.84 22.20
CA ALA A 138 -16.20 14.61 21.41
C ALA A 138 -17.05 14.85 20.15
N LYS A 139 -18.14 15.60 20.28
CA LYS A 139 -19.01 15.95 19.15
C LYS A 139 -18.29 16.82 18.11
N ARG A 140 -17.53 17.82 18.57
CA ARG A 140 -16.71 18.68 17.70
C ARG A 140 -15.65 17.87 16.96
N ASP A 141 -14.94 17.00 17.68
CA ASP A 141 -13.85 16.21 17.12
C ASP A 141 -14.38 15.16 16.11
N GLU A 142 -15.56 14.58 16.36
CA GLU A 142 -16.23 13.72 15.39
C GLU A 142 -16.63 14.48 14.11
N LEU A 143 -17.20 15.68 14.23
CA LEU A 143 -17.53 16.52 13.08
C LEU A 143 -16.27 16.90 12.27
N LYS A 144 -15.17 17.23 12.95
CA LYS A 144 -13.87 17.49 12.31
C LYS A 144 -13.35 16.27 11.55
N LYS A 145 -13.40 15.07 12.15
CA LYS A 145 -13.01 13.81 11.49
C LYS A 145 -13.85 13.53 10.25
N GLN A 146 -15.15 13.78 10.31
CA GLN A 146 -16.03 13.62 9.15
C GLN A 146 -15.66 14.59 8.03
N LEU A 147 -15.37 15.84 8.36
CA LEU A 147 -14.95 16.86 7.39
C LEU A 147 -13.59 16.52 6.76
N GLU A 148 -12.62 16.07 7.55
CA GLU A 148 -11.33 15.58 7.05
C GLU A 148 -11.48 14.37 6.14
N LYS A 149 -12.38 13.44 6.48
CA LYS A 149 -12.68 12.29 5.63
C LYS A 149 -13.25 12.72 4.28
N LEU A 150 -14.23 13.63 4.27
CA LEU A 150 -14.78 14.19 3.03
C LEU A 150 -13.73 14.94 2.20
N GLY A 151 -12.83 15.68 2.86
CA GLY A 151 -11.70 16.34 2.21
C GLY A 151 -10.75 15.34 1.54
N ARG A 152 -10.43 14.25 2.24
CA ARG A 152 -9.62 13.13 1.69
C ARG A 152 -10.31 12.48 0.51
N ASP A 153 -11.58 12.07 0.65
CA ASP A 153 -12.34 11.40 -0.41
C ASP A 153 -12.38 12.24 -1.71
N ARG A 154 -12.58 13.57 -1.59
CA ARG A 154 -12.52 14.50 -2.73
C ARG A 154 -11.12 14.59 -3.32
N GLY A 155 -10.10 14.70 -2.48
CA GLY A 155 -8.70 14.74 -2.90
C GLY A 155 -8.28 13.45 -3.61
N ASP A 156 -8.76 12.30 -3.16
CA ASP A 156 -8.47 10.99 -3.76
C ASP A 156 -9.13 10.88 -5.15
N ALA A 157 -10.38 11.31 -5.27
CA ALA A 157 -11.08 11.38 -6.56
C ALA A 157 -10.38 12.34 -7.53
N GLN A 158 -9.97 13.51 -7.04
CA GLN A 158 -9.23 14.49 -7.84
C GLN A 158 -7.87 13.95 -8.30
N ARG A 159 -7.09 13.32 -7.41
CA ARG A 159 -5.80 12.71 -7.77
C ARG A 159 -5.97 11.61 -8.82
N THR A 160 -7.04 10.83 -8.75
CA THR A 160 -7.36 9.82 -9.76
C THR A 160 -7.65 10.46 -11.11
N MET A 161 -8.42 11.56 -11.15
CA MET A 161 -8.66 12.33 -12.37
C MET A 161 -7.38 12.96 -12.91
N ASP A 162 -6.59 13.60 -12.06
CA ASP A 162 -5.33 14.26 -12.42
C ASP A 162 -4.29 13.26 -12.97
N PHE A 163 -4.29 12.01 -12.49
CA PHE A 163 -3.44 10.94 -13.02
C PHE A 163 -3.70 10.63 -14.51
N TYR A 164 -4.95 10.80 -14.97
CA TYR A 164 -5.35 10.58 -16.36
C TYR A 164 -5.46 11.87 -17.19
N LYS A 165 -5.29 13.02 -16.56
CA LYS A 165 -5.46 14.34 -17.18
C LYS A 165 -4.46 14.54 -18.32
N PRO A 166 -4.91 15.06 -19.49
CA PRO A 166 -4.02 15.37 -20.59
C PRO A 166 -3.13 16.56 -20.23
N PHE A 167 -1.85 16.49 -20.61
CA PHE A 167 -1.01 17.69 -20.75
C PHE A 167 -1.47 18.42 -22.03
N PRO A 168 -1.36 19.76 -22.18
CA PRO A 168 -2.18 20.60 -23.05
C PRO A 168 -2.59 20.10 -24.45
N PHE A 169 -1.83 19.21 -25.10
CA PHE A 169 -2.21 18.55 -26.36
C PHE A 169 -1.88 17.05 -26.44
N VAL A 170 -1.42 16.43 -25.35
CA VAL A 170 -0.94 15.04 -25.31
C VAL A 170 -1.54 14.36 -24.08
N TRP A 171 -2.34 13.33 -24.30
CA TRP A 171 -2.66 12.35 -23.25
C TRP A 171 -1.35 11.77 -22.69
N ARG A 172 -1.39 11.17 -21.50
CA ARG A 172 -0.19 10.60 -20.85
C ARG A 172 0.72 9.89 -21.87
N ALA A 173 2.03 10.18 -21.80
CA ALA A 173 2.99 9.64 -22.74
C ALA A 173 2.86 8.11 -22.83
N THR A 174 2.54 7.63 -24.02
CA THR A 174 2.40 6.20 -24.28
C THR A 174 3.72 5.49 -23.97
N ALA A 175 3.69 4.50 -23.10
CA ALA A 175 4.87 3.80 -22.60
C ALA A 175 4.87 2.34 -23.05
N VAL A 176 6.06 1.77 -23.19
CA VAL A 176 6.21 0.32 -23.30
C VAL A 176 6.23 -0.22 -21.88
N GLU A 177 5.14 -0.87 -21.49
CA GLU A 177 5.08 -1.59 -20.22
C GLU A 177 5.87 -2.88 -20.35
N GLN A 178 6.75 -3.15 -19.39
CA GLN A 178 7.66 -4.27 -19.44
C GLN A 178 7.75 -4.99 -18.09
N THR A 179 7.40 -6.27 -18.10
CA THR A 179 7.67 -7.20 -17.00
C THR A 179 8.88 -8.05 -17.35
N VAL A 180 9.86 -8.12 -16.46
CA VAL A 180 10.98 -9.05 -16.57
C VAL A 180 10.67 -10.25 -15.69
N ILE A 181 10.47 -11.39 -16.33
CA ILE A 181 10.07 -12.61 -15.66
C ILE A 181 11.33 -13.41 -15.30
N PRO A 182 11.67 -13.55 -14.00
CA PRO A 182 12.76 -14.40 -13.57
C PRO A 182 12.37 -15.88 -13.66
N GLY A 183 13.35 -16.75 -13.89
CA GLY A 183 13.11 -18.20 -13.76
C GLY A 183 12.28 -18.80 -14.89
N TYR A 184 12.23 -18.19 -16.07
CA TYR A 184 11.48 -18.74 -17.21
C TYR A 184 11.99 -20.14 -17.61
N GLY A 185 13.30 -20.34 -17.49
CA GLY A 185 13.93 -21.64 -17.67
C GLY A 185 15.39 -21.65 -17.26
N LYS A 186 16.11 -22.69 -17.69
CA LYS A 186 17.56 -22.76 -17.60
C LYS A 186 18.16 -22.85 -19.01
N ASN A 187 19.26 -22.14 -19.25
CA ASN A 187 19.99 -22.27 -20.50
C ASN A 187 20.85 -23.57 -20.50
N ASN A 188 21.57 -23.81 -21.59
CA ASN A 188 22.47 -24.97 -21.72
C ASN A 188 23.61 -24.99 -20.68
N PHE A 189 23.84 -23.89 -19.97
CA PHE A 189 24.83 -23.74 -18.89
C PHE A 189 24.21 -23.87 -17.50
N SER A 190 22.95 -24.31 -17.40
CA SER A 190 22.19 -24.42 -16.13
C SER A 190 21.93 -23.09 -15.41
N GLU A 191 22.09 -21.96 -16.11
CA GLU A 191 21.82 -20.64 -15.56
C GLU A 191 20.36 -20.25 -15.74
N ILE A 192 19.81 -19.52 -14.78
CA ILE A 192 18.44 -19.02 -14.83
C ILE A 192 18.31 -18.00 -15.96
N THR A 193 17.34 -18.23 -16.85
CA THR A 193 17.01 -17.29 -17.91
C THR A 193 15.86 -16.37 -17.50
N TYR A 194 15.91 -15.15 -18.04
CA TYR A 194 14.87 -14.14 -17.87
C TYR A 194 14.11 -13.99 -19.19
N LYS A 195 12.79 -13.86 -19.13
CA LYS A 195 11.96 -13.54 -20.29
C LYS A 195 11.37 -12.15 -20.12
N VAL A 196 11.45 -11.34 -21.17
CA VAL A 196 10.85 -10.01 -21.21
C VAL A 196 9.43 -10.14 -21.76
N ASP A 197 8.47 -9.52 -21.08
CA ASP A 197 7.07 -9.48 -21.46
C ASP A 197 6.59 -8.04 -21.57
N ARG A 198 6.00 -7.69 -22.71
CA ARG A 198 5.47 -6.35 -23.01
C ARG A 198 4.01 -6.38 -23.43
N CYS A 199 3.29 -7.48 -23.21
CA CYS A 199 1.90 -7.64 -23.65
C CYS A 199 0.98 -6.55 -23.07
N GLN A 200 1.24 -6.11 -21.83
CA GLN A 200 0.52 -5.02 -21.16
C GLN A 200 0.62 -3.67 -21.89
N THR A 201 1.60 -3.51 -22.79
CA THR A 201 1.74 -2.30 -23.61
C THR A 201 0.50 -2.08 -24.49
N CYS A 202 -0.02 -3.15 -25.12
CA CYS A 202 -1.24 -3.09 -25.92
C CYS A 202 -2.48 -3.42 -25.08
N HIS A 203 -2.37 -4.43 -24.21
CA HIS A 203 -3.45 -4.94 -23.38
C HIS A 203 -3.54 -4.21 -22.03
N ILE A 204 -3.45 -2.88 -22.04
CA ILE A 204 -3.33 -2.05 -20.84
C ILE A 204 -4.55 -2.16 -19.89
N SER A 205 -5.71 -2.48 -20.42
CA SER A 205 -6.99 -2.61 -19.71
C SER A 205 -7.27 -4.02 -19.20
N TYR A 206 -6.28 -4.92 -19.26
CA TYR A 206 -6.42 -6.30 -18.78
C TYR A 206 -6.99 -6.45 -17.34
N PRO A 207 -6.83 -5.51 -16.38
CA PRO A 207 -7.37 -5.67 -15.02
C PRO A 207 -8.70 -4.94 -14.78
N ASP A 208 -9.22 -4.18 -15.75
CA ASP A 208 -10.39 -3.31 -15.57
C ASP A 208 -11.64 -3.95 -16.16
N ASP A 209 -12.58 -4.36 -15.31
CA ASP A 209 -13.84 -5.04 -15.68
C ASP A 209 -14.73 -4.20 -16.62
N TYR A 210 -14.54 -2.86 -16.62
CA TYR A 210 -15.25 -1.98 -17.55
C TYR A 210 -15.05 -2.39 -19.01
N TYR A 211 -13.91 -2.99 -19.35
CA TYR A 211 -13.57 -3.39 -20.70
C TYR A 211 -13.96 -4.84 -21.05
N LYS A 212 -14.86 -5.49 -20.30
CA LYS A 212 -15.28 -6.88 -20.56
C LYS A 212 -15.92 -7.11 -21.94
N ASP A 213 -16.67 -6.12 -22.41
CA ASP A 213 -17.42 -6.18 -23.67
C ASP A 213 -16.70 -5.47 -24.82
N TYR A 214 -15.46 -5.01 -24.59
CA TYR A 214 -14.62 -4.39 -25.61
C TYR A 214 -13.93 -5.45 -26.48
N ASP A 215 -13.51 -5.04 -27.67
CA ASP A 215 -12.67 -5.86 -28.54
C ASP A 215 -11.19 -5.81 -28.12
N HIS A 216 -10.43 -6.82 -28.55
CA HIS A 216 -8.98 -6.80 -28.37
C HIS A 216 -8.34 -5.63 -29.14
N PRO A 217 -7.31 -4.97 -28.59
CA PRO A 217 -6.56 -5.35 -27.40
C PRO A 217 -7.08 -4.77 -26.08
N LEU A 218 -8.09 -3.90 -26.10
CA LEU A 218 -8.62 -3.28 -24.89
C LEU A 218 -9.54 -4.19 -24.07
N LYS A 219 -9.93 -5.36 -24.58
CA LYS A 219 -10.70 -6.33 -23.81
C LYS A 219 -10.01 -6.73 -22.50
N THR A 220 -10.76 -6.72 -21.40
CA THR A 220 -10.27 -7.14 -20.08
C THR A 220 -10.00 -8.65 -20.00
N HIS A 221 -9.23 -9.07 -19.01
CA HIS A 221 -8.94 -10.49 -18.81
C HIS A 221 -10.16 -11.21 -18.19
N PRO A 222 -10.55 -12.39 -18.70
CA PRO A 222 -11.63 -13.18 -18.07
C PRO A 222 -11.20 -13.70 -16.68
N ASN A 223 -12.13 -13.85 -15.74
CA ASN A 223 -11.85 -14.40 -14.40
C ASN A 223 -10.73 -13.65 -13.64
N LEU A 224 -10.87 -12.34 -13.50
CA LEU A 224 -9.90 -11.46 -12.82
C LEU A 224 -9.44 -11.99 -11.46
N ASP A 225 -10.36 -12.55 -10.65
CA ASP A 225 -10.04 -13.03 -9.31
C ASP A 225 -9.05 -14.20 -9.29
N ILE A 226 -9.17 -15.13 -10.23
CA ILE A 226 -8.34 -16.34 -10.26
C ILE A 226 -7.07 -16.09 -11.08
N LEU A 227 -7.19 -15.40 -12.22
CA LEU A 227 -6.11 -15.33 -13.21
C LEU A 227 -5.28 -14.06 -13.12
N ILE A 228 -5.83 -12.95 -12.61
CA ILE A 228 -5.08 -11.69 -12.48
C ILE A 228 -4.71 -11.41 -11.02
N LYS A 229 -5.67 -11.47 -10.09
CA LYS A 229 -5.40 -11.17 -8.67
C LYS A 229 -4.44 -12.17 -8.03
N LYS A 230 -4.56 -13.47 -8.37
CA LYS A 230 -3.61 -14.50 -7.90
C LYS A 230 -2.31 -14.57 -8.72
N HIS A 231 -2.31 -14.05 -9.95
CA HIS A 231 -1.13 -14.02 -10.84
C HIS A 231 -0.93 -12.64 -11.47
N PRO A 232 -0.42 -11.65 -10.70
CA PRO A 232 -0.25 -10.29 -11.20
C PRO A 232 0.73 -10.25 -12.39
N PRO A 233 0.30 -9.82 -13.59
CA PRO A 233 1.17 -9.83 -14.77
C PRO A 233 2.39 -8.89 -14.67
N GLU A 234 2.44 -7.97 -13.70
CA GLU A 234 3.63 -7.19 -13.34
C GLU A 234 4.78 -8.06 -12.81
N ARG A 235 4.48 -9.29 -12.39
CA ARG A 235 5.45 -10.24 -11.83
C ARG A 235 5.51 -11.52 -12.64
N THR A 236 4.35 -12.07 -12.98
CA THR A 236 4.25 -13.32 -13.73
C THR A 236 4.28 -13.10 -15.24
N GLY A 237 4.06 -11.89 -15.74
CA GLY A 237 3.85 -11.68 -17.18
C GLY A 237 2.65 -12.44 -17.75
N CYS A 238 2.37 -12.19 -19.03
CA CYS A 238 1.28 -12.82 -19.79
C CYS A 238 1.77 -14.09 -20.50
N THR A 239 3.03 -14.08 -20.96
CA THR A 239 3.66 -15.12 -21.77
C THR A 239 3.87 -16.44 -21.03
N TRP A 240 3.87 -16.47 -19.70
CA TRP A 240 3.86 -17.73 -18.96
C TRP A 240 2.61 -18.56 -19.22
N CYS A 241 1.45 -17.91 -19.30
CA CYS A 241 0.18 -18.58 -19.54
C CYS A 241 -0.10 -18.71 -21.03
N HIS A 242 0.10 -17.61 -21.76
CA HIS A 242 -0.31 -17.46 -23.15
C HIS A 242 0.77 -17.80 -24.17
N LEU A 243 2.02 -18.04 -23.75
CA LEU A 243 3.17 -18.10 -24.66
C LEU A 243 3.29 -16.80 -25.48
N GLY A 244 3.88 -16.84 -26.67
CA GLY A 244 4.16 -15.64 -27.46
C GLY A 244 5.57 -15.08 -27.25
N GLN A 245 5.87 -14.06 -28.06
CA GLN A 245 7.13 -13.33 -28.03
C GLN A 245 6.96 -12.02 -27.26
N GLY A 246 7.13 -12.11 -25.94
CA GLY A 246 6.92 -10.98 -25.03
C GLY A 246 7.81 -9.77 -25.29
N ALA A 247 8.97 -9.92 -25.93
CA ALA A 247 9.86 -8.78 -26.23
C ALA A 247 9.35 -7.92 -27.40
N ALA A 248 8.55 -8.49 -28.31
CA ALA A 248 8.06 -7.80 -29.48
C ALA A 248 6.83 -6.93 -29.16
N THR A 249 6.73 -5.77 -29.81
CA THR A 249 5.61 -4.82 -29.63
C THR A 249 5.01 -4.35 -30.96
N ALA A 250 5.60 -4.78 -32.09
CA ALA A 250 5.13 -4.52 -33.43
C ALA A 250 5.84 -5.43 -34.46
N PRO A 251 5.13 -5.89 -35.50
CA PRO A 251 3.67 -5.92 -35.62
C PRO A 251 3.06 -6.92 -34.61
N ALA A 252 1.73 -6.93 -34.45
CA ALA A 252 1.08 -7.72 -33.39
C ALA A 252 1.35 -9.22 -33.56
N GLU A 253 1.41 -9.68 -34.81
CA GLU A 253 1.71 -11.05 -35.22
C GLU A 253 3.07 -11.51 -34.66
N HIS A 254 4.06 -10.62 -34.63
CA HIS A 254 5.37 -10.94 -34.06
C HIS A 254 5.28 -11.08 -32.55
N ALA A 255 4.56 -10.19 -31.85
CA ALA A 255 4.32 -10.32 -30.41
C ALA A 255 3.56 -11.61 -30.07
N HIS A 256 2.65 -12.04 -30.95
CA HIS A 256 1.89 -13.27 -30.81
C HIS A 256 2.67 -14.52 -31.23
N GLY A 257 3.96 -14.40 -31.59
CA GLY A 257 4.81 -15.54 -31.96
C GLY A 257 4.43 -16.21 -33.28
N SER A 258 3.67 -15.53 -34.14
CA SER A 258 3.23 -16.02 -35.45
C SER A 258 4.21 -15.61 -36.55
N HIS A 259 5.50 -15.95 -36.39
CA HIS A 259 6.55 -15.61 -37.36
C HIS A 259 7.11 -16.88 -38.03
N HIS A 260 7.57 -16.73 -39.28
CA HIS A 260 8.17 -17.73 -40.18
C HIS A 260 7.91 -19.22 -39.84
N GLU A 261 7.07 -19.89 -40.64
CA GLU A 261 6.71 -21.32 -40.51
C GLU A 261 7.90 -22.29 -40.39
N MET A 262 9.10 -21.87 -40.80
CA MET A 262 10.30 -22.70 -40.92
C MET A 262 11.33 -22.49 -39.78
N ASP A 263 11.17 -21.50 -38.91
CA ASP A 263 12.07 -21.28 -37.77
C ASP A 263 11.45 -21.92 -36.52
N GLN A 264 12.17 -22.83 -35.88
CA GLN A 264 11.71 -23.55 -34.67
C GLN A 264 12.42 -23.07 -33.41
N THR A 265 13.04 -21.89 -33.45
CA THR A 265 13.79 -21.36 -32.31
C THR A 265 12.85 -21.06 -31.13
N VAL A 266 13.02 -21.83 -30.06
CA VAL A 266 12.24 -21.70 -28.81
C VAL A 266 12.36 -20.29 -28.25
N GLY A 267 11.22 -19.69 -27.90
CA GLY A 267 11.15 -18.32 -27.38
C GLY A 267 11.19 -17.22 -28.45
N ILE A 268 11.42 -17.56 -29.72
CA ILE A 268 11.26 -16.65 -30.87
C ILE A 268 9.99 -17.02 -31.64
N ASN A 269 9.86 -18.29 -32.01
CA ASN A 269 8.66 -18.84 -32.65
C ASN A 269 7.89 -19.70 -31.66
N GLU A 270 7.26 -19.01 -30.72
CA GLU A 270 6.40 -19.60 -29.69
C GLU A 270 4.99 -19.03 -29.87
N PRO A 271 4.15 -19.59 -30.77
CA PRO A 271 2.83 -19.06 -31.03
C PRO A 271 2.02 -18.95 -29.75
N MET A 272 1.25 -17.87 -29.62
CA MET A 272 0.36 -17.73 -28.48
C MET A 272 -0.60 -18.91 -28.38
N SER A 273 -0.70 -19.48 -27.20
CA SER A 273 -1.74 -20.44 -26.82
C SER A 273 -3.07 -19.70 -26.64
N HIS A 274 -4.13 -20.29 -27.19
CA HIS A 274 -5.47 -19.72 -27.15
C HIS A 274 -6.46 -20.70 -26.51
N GLY A 275 -7.49 -20.15 -25.87
CA GLY A 275 -8.62 -20.92 -25.33
C GLY A 275 -8.17 -22.02 -24.36
N ILE A 276 -8.61 -23.25 -24.63
CA ILE A 276 -8.34 -24.40 -23.75
C ILE A 276 -6.86 -24.76 -23.64
N PHE A 277 -6.06 -24.42 -24.66
CA PHE A 277 -4.64 -24.80 -24.70
C PHE A 277 -3.78 -24.02 -23.70
N MET A 278 -4.23 -22.83 -23.29
CA MET A 278 -3.57 -22.01 -22.27
C MET A 278 -3.49 -22.74 -20.91
N GLN A 279 -4.37 -23.71 -20.66
CA GLN A 279 -4.34 -24.47 -19.41
C GLN A 279 -3.15 -25.44 -19.33
N ALA A 280 -2.49 -25.77 -20.45
CA ALA A 280 -1.34 -26.67 -20.46
C ALA A 280 -0.15 -26.10 -19.66
N THR A 281 0.06 -24.78 -19.72
CA THR A 281 1.17 -24.08 -19.07
C THR A 281 0.99 -23.94 -17.56
N CYS A 282 -0.24 -24.04 -17.03
CA CYS A 282 -0.49 -24.00 -15.59
C CYS A 282 0.28 -25.09 -14.82
N ARG A 283 0.58 -26.22 -15.48
CA ARG A 283 1.40 -27.31 -14.91
C ARG A 283 2.81 -26.86 -14.53
N ASN A 284 3.38 -25.85 -15.21
CA ASN A 284 4.76 -25.41 -15.00
C ASN A 284 5.03 -24.98 -13.55
N CYS A 285 4.02 -24.44 -12.87
CA CYS A 285 4.09 -24.08 -11.46
C CYS A 285 3.20 -24.97 -10.57
N HIS A 286 2.10 -25.49 -11.10
CA HIS A 286 1.15 -26.32 -10.34
C HIS A 286 1.28 -27.81 -10.67
N ALA A 287 2.49 -28.35 -10.80
CA ALA A 287 2.72 -29.73 -11.24
C ALA A 287 1.96 -30.78 -10.40
N GLU A 288 2.04 -30.66 -9.07
CA GLU A 288 1.49 -31.62 -8.11
C GLU A 288 -0.02 -31.47 -7.86
N VAL A 289 -0.63 -30.37 -8.29
CA VAL A 289 -2.06 -30.11 -8.05
C VAL A 289 -2.90 -30.79 -9.13
N VAL A 290 -3.60 -31.86 -8.77
CA VAL A 290 -4.45 -32.63 -9.70
C VAL A 290 -5.74 -31.90 -10.05
N ASN A 291 -6.39 -31.27 -9.06
CA ASN A 291 -7.63 -30.51 -9.23
C ASN A 291 -7.33 -29.03 -9.05
N LEU A 292 -7.10 -28.33 -10.16
CA LEU A 292 -6.74 -26.91 -10.19
C LEU A 292 -7.96 -26.07 -10.56
N GLU A 293 -8.37 -25.19 -9.64
CA GLU A 293 -9.38 -24.16 -9.89
C GLU A 293 -8.93 -23.24 -11.04
N GLY A 294 -9.83 -22.94 -11.98
CA GLY A 294 -9.51 -22.15 -13.19
C GLY A 294 -8.88 -22.94 -14.34
N ALA A 295 -8.48 -24.20 -14.14
CA ALA A 295 -7.91 -25.05 -15.18
C ALA A 295 -8.58 -26.46 -15.26
N PRO A 296 -9.88 -26.54 -15.61
CA PRO A 296 -10.63 -27.79 -15.61
C PRO A 296 -10.14 -28.82 -16.65
N ILE A 297 -9.65 -28.36 -17.81
CA ILE A 297 -9.14 -29.23 -18.88
C ILE A 297 -7.81 -29.85 -18.46
N LEU A 298 -6.88 -29.05 -17.92
CA LEU A 298 -5.64 -29.58 -17.34
C LEU A 298 -5.95 -30.59 -16.24
N SER A 299 -6.86 -30.24 -15.32
CA SER A 299 -7.24 -31.12 -14.21
C SER A 299 -7.81 -32.45 -14.70
N LYS A 300 -8.64 -32.42 -15.75
CA LYS A 300 -9.15 -33.64 -16.40
C LYS A 300 -8.01 -34.48 -16.99
N GLY A 301 -7.06 -33.84 -17.69
CA GLY A 301 -5.89 -34.50 -18.25
C GLY A 301 -5.02 -35.18 -17.18
N LYS A 302 -4.73 -34.49 -16.08
CA LYS A 302 -3.96 -35.05 -14.95
C LYS A 302 -4.65 -36.25 -14.31
N ARG A 303 -5.96 -36.16 -14.05
CA ARG A 303 -6.74 -37.29 -13.53
C ARG A 303 -6.68 -38.50 -14.46
N LEU A 304 -6.76 -38.28 -15.78
CA LEU A 304 -6.67 -39.35 -16.76
C LEU A 304 -5.27 -39.99 -16.79
N PHE A 305 -4.21 -39.17 -16.77
CA PHE A 305 -2.82 -39.64 -16.75
C PHE A 305 -2.51 -40.53 -15.54
N LEU A 306 -3.04 -40.16 -14.36
CA LEU A 306 -2.94 -40.97 -13.15
C LEU A 306 -3.78 -42.25 -13.25
N LYS A 307 -5.05 -42.14 -13.68
CA LYS A 307 -5.97 -43.28 -13.75
C LYS A 307 -5.53 -44.35 -14.75
N LEU A 308 -4.93 -43.94 -15.88
CA LEU A 308 -4.43 -44.86 -16.91
C LEU A 308 -3.03 -45.40 -16.60
N GLY A 309 -2.40 -44.97 -15.49
CA GLY A 309 -1.08 -45.45 -15.09
C GLY A 309 0.05 -45.03 -16.04
N CYS A 310 -0.11 -43.94 -16.79
CA CYS A 310 0.88 -43.48 -17.77
C CYS A 310 2.24 -43.18 -17.11
N HIS A 311 2.22 -42.67 -15.88
CA HIS A 311 3.42 -42.45 -15.06
C HIS A 311 4.19 -43.74 -14.73
N GLY A 312 3.59 -44.92 -14.90
CA GLY A 312 4.25 -46.20 -14.68
C GLY A 312 5.36 -46.49 -15.70
N CYS A 313 5.25 -45.92 -16.90
CA CYS A 313 6.26 -46.06 -17.96
C CYS A 313 6.90 -44.72 -18.37
N HIS A 314 6.20 -43.60 -18.17
CA HIS A 314 6.66 -42.25 -18.53
C HIS A 314 6.91 -41.41 -17.26
N LEU A 315 8.09 -41.60 -16.67
CA LEU A 315 8.61 -40.85 -15.52
C LEU A 315 9.27 -39.54 -15.95
#